data_AF-A0A261WI29-F1
#
_entry.id   AF-A0A261WI29-F1
#
_cell.length_a   1.000
_cell.length_b   1.000
_cell.length_c   1.000
_cell.angle_alpha   90.00
_cell.angle_beta   90.00
_cell.angle_gamma   90.00
#
_symmetry.space_group_name_H-M   'P 1'
#
loop_
_entity.id
_entity.type
_entity.pdbx_description
1 polymer ?
#
loop_
_entity_poly.entity_id
_entity_poly.type
_entity_poly.pdbx_seq_one_letter_code
_entity_poly.pdbx_strand_id
1 'polypeptide(L)' 'MNLFRSLFTARHQHRHYARLDQAGICRAFKHCAQRPSGVEWVEVTEQRLGWLNQPLPASARAMQRSARSTRGQLLTA' A
#
# COMPACT_ATOMS: atom_id res chain seq x y z
N MET A 1 5.11 -17.71 29.73
CA MET A 1 4.15 -16.71 29.23
C MET A 1 4.78 -15.90 28.10
N ASN A 2 4.08 -15.68 26.98
CA ASN A 2 4.21 -14.51 26.08
C ASN A 2 3.35 -14.60 24.79
N LEU A 3 2.31 -15.44 24.77
CA LEU A 3 1.43 -15.63 23.59
C LEU A 3 0.62 -14.37 23.22
N PHE A 4 0.44 -13.42 24.14
CA PHE A 4 -0.41 -12.25 23.93
C PHE A 4 0.28 -11.07 23.22
N ARG A 5 1.62 -11.10 23.06
CA ARG A 5 2.37 -9.95 22.53
C ARG A 5 2.23 -9.78 21.01
N SER A 6 1.85 -10.84 20.29
CA SER A 6 1.65 -10.83 18.82
C SER A 6 0.31 -10.23 18.39
N LEU A 7 -0.65 -10.07 19.30
CA LEU A 7 -1.95 -9.45 18.98
C LEU A 7 -1.85 -7.92 18.94
N PHE A 8 -0.80 -7.35 19.52
CA PHE A 8 -0.55 -5.91 19.59
C PHE A 8 0.63 -5.45 18.73
N THR A 9 1.27 -6.35 17.96
CA THR A 9 2.32 -5.97 17.02
C THR A 9 1.73 -5.18 15.86
N ALA A 10 2.00 -3.87 15.89
CA ALA A 10 1.94 -2.89 14.79
C ALA A 10 0.94 -3.25 13.69
N ARG A 11 -0.30 -2.76 13.84
CA ARG A 11 -1.34 -2.76 12.82
C ARG A 11 -0.73 -2.21 11.52
N HIS A 12 -0.34 -3.10 10.61
CA HIS A 12 0.24 -2.69 9.35
C HIS A 12 -0.81 -1.83 8.65
N GLN A 13 -0.49 -0.56 8.40
CA GLN A 13 -1.42 0.35 7.74
C GLN A 13 -1.76 -0.26 6.38
N HIS A 14 -3.03 -0.63 6.20
CA HIS A 14 -3.49 -1.14 4.93
C HIS A 14 -3.36 -0.03 3.89
N ARG A 15 -2.84 -0.39 2.72
CA ARG A 15 -2.59 0.51 1.60
C ARG A 15 -3.43 0.10 0.41
N HIS A 16 -3.72 1.07 -0.43
CA HIS A 16 -4.37 0.82 -1.70
C HIS A 16 -3.33 0.57 -2.78
N TYR A 17 -3.55 -0.45 -3.59
CA TYR A 17 -2.73 -0.77 -4.74
C TYR A 17 -3.61 -0.89 -5.98
N ALA A 18 -3.08 -0.41 -7.10
CA ALA A 18 -3.63 -0.63 -8.42
C ALA A 18 -2.65 -1.50 -9.21
N ARG A 19 -3.16 -2.50 -9.93
CA ARG A 19 -2.38 -3.29 -10.88
C ARG A 19 -2.48 -2.63 -12.24
N LEU A 20 -1.34 -2.31 -12.82
CA LEU A 20 -1.25 -1.81 -14.19
C LEU A 20 -0.91 -2.94 -15.15
N ASP A 21 -1.26 -2.79 -16.42
CA ASP A 21 -0.65 -3.56 -17.50
C ASP A 21 0.55 -2.82 -18.11
N GLN A 22 1.18 -3.42 -19.12
CA GLN A 22 2.35 -2.85 -19.79
C GLN A 22 2.08 -1.49 -20.45
N ALA A 23 0.81 -1.17 -20.75
CA ALA A 23 0.39 0.11 -21.30
C ALA A 23 0.06 1.15 -20.21
N GLY A 24 0.19 0.80 -18.92
CA GLY A 24 -0.15 1.66 -17.80
C GLY A 24 -1.65 1.74 -17.49
N ILE A 25 -2.45 0.83 -18.05
CA ILE A 25 -3.90 0.76 -17.83
C ILE A 25 -4.19 0.01 -16.54
N CYS A 26 -5.05 0.56 -15.69
CA CYS A 26 -5.41 -0.07 -14.43
C CYS A 26 -6.38 -1.25 -14.67
N ARG A 27 -5.98 -2.43 -14.22
CA ARG A 27 -6.72 -3.70 -14.40
C ARG A 27 -7.36 -4.22 -13.13
N ALA A 28 -6.80 -3.91 -11.97
CA ALA A 28 -7.31 -4.41 -10.70
C ALA A 28 -6.93 -3.50 -9.54
N PHE A 29 -7.67 -3.62 -8.44
CA PHE A 29 -7.35 -2.98 -7.16
C PHE A 29 -7.13 -4.02 -6.07
N LYS A 30 -6.31 -3.66 -5.08
CA LYS A 30 -6.11 -4.46 -3.88
C LYS A 30 -5.93 -3.56 -2.67
N HIS A 31 -6.54 -3.95 -1.55
CA HIS A 31 -6.37 -3.29 -0.26
C HIS A 31 -5.63 -4.24 0.67
N CYS A 32 -4.37 -3.97 0.97
CA CYS A 32 -3.57 -4.86 1.81
C CYS A 32 -2.46 -4.13 2.55
N ALA A 33 -2.07 -4.68 3.69
CA ALA A 33 -0.99 -4.19 4.53
C ALA A 33 0.40 -4.40 3.92
N GLN A 34 0.60 -5.52 3.23
CA GLN A 34 1.85 -5.89 2.60
C GLN A 34 1.81 -5.56 1.11
N ARG A 35 2.95 -5.16 0.54
CA ARG A 35 3.06 -4.95 -0.91
C ARG A 35 2.71 -6.26 -1.63
N PRO A 36 1.75 -6.25 -2.57
CA PRO A 36 1.42 -7.45 -3.32
C PRO A 36 2.66 -7.97 -4.06
N SER A 37 2.87 -9.28 -4.03
CA SER A 37 3.82 -9.95 -4.91
C SER A 37 3.29 -10.01 -6.34
N GLY A 38 4.18 -9.89 -7.32
CA GLY A 38 3.85 -9.91 -8.74
C GLY A 38 4.16 -8.59 -9.46
N VAL A 39 3.96 -8.59 -10.77
CA VAL A 39 4.30 -7.47 -11.66
C VAL A 39 3.28 -6.34 -11.61
N GLU A 40 3.77 -5.11 -11.77
CA GLU A 40 3.00 -3.88 -12.01
C GLU A 40 1.98 -3.45 -10.93
N TRP A 41 2.19 -3.85 -9.67
CA TRP A 41 1.45 -3.25 -8.55
C TRP A 41 2.05 -1.92 -8.12
N VAL A 42 1.28 -0.85 -8.26
CA VAL A 42 1.62 0.49 -7.80
C VAL A 42 0.77 0.88 -6.61
N GLU A 43 1.38 1.53 -5.62
CA GLU A 43 0.64 2.09 -4.49
C GLU A 43 -0.12 3.34 -4.97
N VAL A 44 -1.38 3.44 -4.59
CA VAL A 44 -2.27 4.56 -4.92
C VAL A 44 -2.82 5.17 -3.63
N THR A 45 -3.20 6.44 -3.68
CA THR A 45 -3.75 7.15 -2.51
C THR A 45 -5.16 6.67 -2.16
N GLU A 46 -5.93 6.23 -3.17
CA GLU A 46 -7.33 5.78 -3.05
C GLU A 46 -7.65 4.72 -4.11
N GLN A 47 -8.80 4.04 -4.00
CA GLN A 47 -9.31 3.15 -5.04
C GLN A 47 -10.50 3.80 -5.74
N ARG A 48 -10.38 4.05 -7.04
CA ARG A 48 -11.46 4.63 -7.84
C ARG A 48 -11.79 3.73 -9.02
N LEU A 49 -13.03 3.24 -9.05
CA LEU A 49 -13.57 2.41 -10.12
C LEU A 49 -13.44 3.06 -11.51
N GLY A 50 -13.49 4.39 -11.59
CA GLY A 50 -13.31 5.13 -12.84
C GLY A 50 -11.91 5.00 -13.46
N TRP A 51 -10.92 4.47 -12.74
CA TRP A 51 -9.61 4.15 -13.32
C TRP A 51 -9.57 2.76 -13.95
N LEU A 52 -10.56 1.90 -13.70
CA LEU A 52 -10.58 0.56 -14.26
C LEU A 52 -10.67 0.64 -15.79
N ASN A 53 -9.78 -0.07 -16.48
CA ASN A 53 -9.60 -0.03 -17.93
C ASN A 53 -9.23 1.37 -18.48
N GLN A 54 -8.73 2.26 -17.63
CA GLN A 54 -8.24 3.59 -17.98
C GLN A 54 -6.77 3.74 -17.56
N PRO A 55 -6.01 4.66 -18.18
CA PRO A 55 -4.65 4.96 -17.76
C PRO A 55 -4.65 5.54 -16.35
N LEU A 56 -3.79 5.02 -15.47
CA LEU A 56 -3.72 5.52 -14.10
C LEU A 56 -3.10 6.93 -14.07
N PRO A 57 -3.81 7.95 -13.55
CA PRO A 57 -3.26 9.30 -13.45
C PRO A 57 -2.00 9.34 -12.59
N ALA A 58 -1.01 10.14 -12.98
CA ALA A 58 0.21 10.30 -12.18
C ALA A 58 -0.08 10.83 -10.75
N SER A 59 -1.09 11.67 -10.60
CA SER A 59 -1.56 12.20 -9.31
C SER A 59 -2.19 11.14 -8.40
N ALA A 60 -2.70 10.04 -8.96
CA ALA A 60 -3.29 8.94 -8.21
C ALA A 60 -2.22 8.01 -7.62
N ARG A 61 -1.03 7.98 -8.23
CA ARG A 61 0.11 7.20 -7.71
C ARG A 61 0.53 7.84 -6.40
N ALA A 62 0.51 7.05 -5.33
CA ALA A 62 1.11 7.49 -4.09
C ALA A 62 2.60 7.70 -4.39
N MET A 63 3.04 8.96 -4.40
CA MET A 63 4.46 9.29 -4.39
C MET A 63 5.07 8.41 -3.32
N GLN A 64 6.12 7.65 -3.65
CA GLN A 64 6.83 6.79 -2.70
C GLN A 64 7.47 7.69 -1.62
N ARG A 65 6.66 8.31 -0.75
CA ARG A 65 6.98 8.37 0.66
C ARG A 65 7.02 6.91 1.04
N SER A 66 8.19 6.30 0.78
CA SER A 66 8.71 5.23 1.59
C SER A 66 8.20 5.57 2.97
N ALA A 67 7.22 4.80 3.44
CA ALA A 67 6.80 4.97 4.80
C ALA A 67 8.08 4.73 5.56
N ARG A 68 8.66 5.83 6.00
CA ARG A 68 9.57 5.89 7.09
C ARG A 68 8.74 5.23 8.16
N SER A 69 8.95 3.92 8.26
CA SER A 69 8.55 3.12 9.38
C SER A 69 9.27 3.82 10.52
N THR A 70 8.64 4.83 11.11
CA THR A 70 9.09 5.46 12.34
C THR A 70 8.80 4.44 13.43
N ARG A 71 9.48 3.30 13.34
CA ARG A 71 9.53 2.26 14.34
C ARG A 71 10.85 2.48 15.04
N GLY A 72 10.86 3.40 16.01
CA GLY A 72 12.02 3.62 16.86
C GLY A 72 12.26 5.07 17.28
N GLN A 73 11.29 5.69 17.95
CA GLN A 73 11.65 6.67 18.98
C GLN A 73 10.91 6.27 20.25
N LEU A 74 11.46 5.25 20.91
CA LEU A 74 11.18 5.01 22.32
C LEU A 74 11.91 6.12 23.08
N LEU A 75 11.16 7.13 23.50
CA LEU A 75 11.60 8.07 24.52
C LEU A 75 11.46 7.36 25.86
N THR A 76 12.57 6.87 26.40
CA THR A 76 12.69 6.53 27.81
C THR A 76 13.27 7.75 28.51
N ALA A 77 12.50 8.34 29.41
CA ALA A 77 12.97 9.21 30.49
C ALA A 77 12.20 8.81 31.76
#